data_AF-A0AAN9AKA6-F1
#
_entry.id   AF-A0AAN9AKA6-F1
#
_cell.length_a   1.000
_cell.length_b   1.000
_cell.length_c   1.000
_cell.angle_alpha   90.00
_cell.angle_beta   90.00
_cell.angle_gamma   90.00
#
_symmetry.space_group_name_H-M   'P 1'
#
loop_
_entity.id
_entity.type
_entity.pdbx_description
1 polymer ?
#
loop_
_entity_poly.entity_id
_entity_poly.type
_entity_poly.pdbx_seq_one_letter_code
_entity_poly.pdbx_strand_id
1 'polypeptide(L)' 'MTKDRLAALKAAQSDDDDGDDVAVTVDSSGFMDEFFEQVDEIREMIDKIAANVEEVKKKHSAILSAPQTDDSEYTC' A
#
# COMPACT_ATOMS: atom_id res chain seq x y z
N MET A 1 -20.35 -20.09 -6.68
CA MET A 1 -21.64 -19.36 -6.58
C MET A 1 -21.92 -19.15 -5.11
N THR A 2 -21.36 -18.10 -4.51
CA THR A 2 -21.68 -17.71 -3.14
C THR A 2 -23.15 -17.27 -3.13
N LYS A 3 -24.00 -17.99 -2.39
CA LYS A 3 -25.40 -17.60 -2.21
C LYS A 3 -25.40 -16.25 -1.49
N ASP A 4 -25.94 -15.22 -2.13
CA ASP A 4 -26.17 -13.92 -1.50
C ASP A 4 -27.11 -14.10 -0.31
N ARG A 5 -26.61 -13.81 0.89
CA ARG A 5 -27.35 -13.91 2.15
C ARG A 5 -27.88 -12.56 2.63
N LEU A 6 -27.66 -11.48 1.86
CA LEU A 6 -28.07 -10.14 2.25
C LEU A 6 -29.59 -10.04 2.46
N ALA A 7 -30.38 -10.69 1.61
CA ALA A 7 -31.83 -10.71 1.74
C ALA A 7 -32.30 -11.48 2.99
N ALA A 8 -31.62 -12.58 3.33
CA ALA A 8 -31.94 -13.37 4.52
C ALA A 8 -31.60 -12.63 5.82
N LEU A 9 -30.50 -11.86 5.82
CA LEU A 9 -30.11 -11.01 6.96
C LEU A 9 -31.11 -9.87 7.18
N LYS A 10 -31.56 -9.21 6.10
CA LYS A 10 -32.57 -8.14 6.18
C LYS A 10 -33.92 -8.64 6.70
N ALA A 11 -34.34 -9.84 6.27
CA ALA A 11 -35.59 -10.45 6.74
C ALA A 11 -35.52 -10.89 8.21
N ALA A 12 -34.33 -11.30 8.69
CA ALA A 12 -34.13 -11.69 10.09
C ALA A 12 -34.08 -10.48 11.05
N GLN A 13 -33.72 -9.29 10.57
CA GLN A 13 -33.70 -8.06 11.38
C GLN A 13 -35.08 -7.45 11.62
N SER A 14 -36.10 -7.79 10.83
CA SER A 14 -37.39 -7.09 10.86
C SER A 14 -38.40 -7.59 11.90
N ASP A 15 -38.13 -8.68 12.63
CA ASP A 15 -39.19 -9.37 13.41
C ASP A 15 -39.07 -9.35 14.95
N ASP A 16 -37.93 -9.06 15.60
CA ASP A 16 -37.92 -9.09 17.10
C ASP A 16 -36.67 -8.50 17.83
N ASP A 17 -36.22 -7.26 17.57
CA ASP A 17 -35.35 -6.56 18.56
C ASP A 17 -35.41 -5.02 18.44
N ASP A 18 -36.34 -4.41 19.17
CA ASP A 18 -36.14 -3.08 19.78
C ASP A 18 -35.12 -3.28 20.93
N GLY A 19 -33.80 -3.20 20.69
CA GLY A 19 -32.90 -3.58 21.79
C GLY A 19 -31.42 -3.28 21.73
N ASP A 20 -30.72 -3.50 20.62
CA ASP A 20 -29.30 -3.15 20.57
C ASP A 20 -28.90 -2.69 19.18
N ASP A 21 -29.04 -1.38 18.98
CA ASP A 21 -28.20 -0.65 18.04
C ASP A 21 -26.75 -0.81 18.50
N VAL A 22 -26.14 -1.97 18.20
CA VAL A 22 -24.68 -2.10 18.12
C VAL A 22 -24.20 -1.36 16.86
N ALA A 23 -24.68 -0.14 16.67
CA ALA A 23 -23.92 0.86 15.97
C ALA A 23 -22.68 1.07 16.80
N VAL A 24 -21.56 0.51 16.32
CA VAL A 24 -20.29 1.15 16.58
C VAL A 24 -20.45 2.53 15.97
N THR A 25 -20.79 3.51 16.82
CA THR A 25 -20.80 4.93 16.51
C THR A 25 -19.35 5.33 16.28
N VAL A 26 -18.79 4.87 15.16
CA VAL A 26 -17.58 5.43 14.60
C VAL A 26 -18.00 6.83 14.23
N ASP A 27 -17.59 7.81 15.02
CA ASP A 27 -17.71 9.22 14.71
C ASP A 27 -17.01 9.43 13.35
N SER A 28 -17.82 9.33 12.28
CA SER A 28 -17.38 8.94 10.94
C SER A 28 -16.70 10.09 10.20
N SER A 29 -16.47 11.22 10.86
CA SER A 29 -15.88 12.42 10.25
C SER A 29 -14.41 12.64 10.63
N GLY A 30 -13.73 11.65 11.22
CA GLY A 30 -12.32 11.82 11.58
C GLY A 30 -11.60 10.61 12.17
N PHE A 31 -12.31 9.54 12.58
CA PHE A 31 -11.66 8.39 13.21
C PHE A 31 -10.66 7.65 12.31
N MET A 32 -10.91 7.63 10.99
CA MET A 32 -10.05 6.91 10.05
C MET A 32 -9.12 7.81 9.23
N ASP A 33 -9.21 9.14 9.37
CA ASP A 33 -8.43 10.07 8.55
C ASP A 33 -6.94 9.92 8.83
N GLU A 34 -6.54 9.85 10.11
CA GLU A 34 -5.16 9.59 10.51
C GLU A 34 -4.66 8.19 10.05
N PHE A 35 -5.54 7.18 10.07
CA PHE A 35 -5.20 5.85 9.60
C PHE A 35 -4.94 5.83 8.10
N PHE A 36 -5.79 6.48 7.30
CA PHE A 36 -5.61 6.56 5.85
C PHE A 36 -4.42 7.46 5.47
N GLU A 37 -4.17 8.53 6.21
CA GLU A 37 -2.98 9.37 6.04
C GLU A 37 -1.69 8.54 6.23
N GLN A 38 -1.62 7.73 7.29
CA GLN A 38 -0.49 6.81 7.51
C GLN A 38 -0.36 5.76 6.40
N VAL A 39 -1.48 5.20 5.93
CA VAL A 39 -1.47 4.23 4.83
C VAL A 39 -0.93 4.86 3.54
N ASP A 40 -1.32 6.09 3.23
CA ASP A 40 -0.87 6.79 2.05
C ASP A 40 0.61 7.21 2.17
N GLU A 41 1.07 7.63 3.36
CA GLU A 41 2.48 7.87 3.62
C GLU A 41 3.34 6.61 3.38
N ILE A 42 2.88 5.45 3.88
CA ILE A 42 3.57 4.18 3.67
C ILE A 42 3.62 3.82 2.19
N ARG A 43 2.53 4.04 1.43
CA ARG A 43 2.52 3.81 -0.02
C ARG A 43 3.54 4.69 -0.72
N GLU A 44 3.61 5.98 -0.40
CA GLU A 44 4.61 6.87 -0.98
C GLU A 44 6.04 6.43 -0.65
N MET A 45 6.30 5.95 0.57
CA MET A 45 7.61 5.43 0.96
C MET A 45 8.00 4.20 0.14
N ILE A 46 7.06 3.30 -0.14
CA ILE A 46 7.29 2.13 -1.00
C ILE A 46 7.65 2.58 -2.41
N ASP A 47 6.93 3.54 -2.97
CA ASP A 47 7.21 4.07 -4.32
C ASP A 47 8.60 4.74 -4.39
N LYS A 48 8.98 5.51 -3.36
CA LYS A 48 10.31 6.11 -3.23
C LYS A 48 11.42 5.03 -3.21
N ILE A 49 11.22 3.95 -2.46
CA ILE A 49 12.18 2.82 -2.43
C ILE A 49 12.27 2.15 -3.79
N ALA A 50 11.13 1.90 -4.46
CA ALA A 50 11.11 1.28 -5.78
C ALA A 50 11.89 2.13 -6.80
N ALA A 51 11.66 3.45 -6.83
CA ALA A 51 12.39 4.38 -7.69
C ALA A 51 13.91 4.36 -7.41
N ASN A 52 14.30 4.37 -6.13
CA ASN A 52 15.70 4.29 -5.74
C ASN A 52 16.37 2.99 -6.20
N VAL A 53 15.67 1.86 -6.12
CA VAL A 53 16.18 0.56 -6.60
C VAL A 53 16.38 0.59 -8.12
N GLU A 54 15.48 1.20 -8.88
CA GLU A 54 15.65 1.39 -10.32
C GLU A 54 16.85 2.28 -10.65
N GLU A 55 17.04 3.38 -9.91
CA GLU A 55 18.19 4.27 -10.08
C GLU A 55 19.51 3.55 -9.80
N VAL A 56 19.57 2.74 -8.72
CA VAL A 56 20.74 1.93 -8.39
C VAL A 56 21.06 0.96 -9.53
N LYS A 57 20.06 0.26 -10.08
CA LYS A 57 20.25 -0.61 -11.24
C LYS A 57 20.79 0.15 -12.45
N LYS A 58 20.26 1.35 -12.72
CA LYS A 58 20.72 2.19 -13.83
C LYS A 58 22.17 2.65 -13.65
N LYS A 59 22.55 3.10 -12.46
CA LYS A 59 23.94 3.47 -12.14
C LYS A 59 24.86 2.27 -12.23
N HIS A 60 24.45 1.12 -11.70
CA HIS A 60 25.22 -0.10 -11.78
C HIS A 60 25.42 -0.54 -13.24
N SER A 61 24.37 -0.49 -14.06
CA SER A 61 24.46 -0.71 -15.50
C SER A 61 25.40 0.27 -16.18
N ALA A 62 25.33 1.57 -15.85
CA ALA A 62 26.19 2.59 -16.41
C ALA A 62 27.67 2.33 -16.11
N ILE A 63 28.00 1.99 -14.86
CA ILE A 63 29.36 1.64 -14.43
C ILE A 63 29.88 0.41 -15.18
N LEU A 64 29.05 -0.64 -15.31
CA LEU A 64 29.44 -1.86 -16.02
C LEU A 64 29.50 -1.70 -17.54
N SER A 65 28.72 -0.78 -18.10
CA SER A 65 28.69 -0.49 -19.55
C SER A 65 29.70 0.56 -19.99
N ALA A 66 30.24 1.34 -19.05
CA ALA A 66 31.33 2.25 -19.34
C ALA A 66 32.52 1.38 -19.78
N PRO A 67 33.13 1.64 -20.95
CA PRO A 67 34.40 1.04 -21.26
C PRO A 67 35.32 1.43 -20.10
N GLN A 68 35.84 0.45 -19.36
CA GLN A 68 36.77 0.70 -18.26
C GLN A 68 37.96 1.50 -18.81
N THR A 69 37.93 2.82 -18.65
CA THR A 69 39.11 3.67 -18.85
C THR A 69 39.88 3.63 -17.55
N ASP A 70 41.13 3.18 -17.68
CA ASP A 70 42.25 3.32 -16.74
C ASP A 70 42.31 2.38 -15.54
N ASP A 71 43.00 1.25 -15.75
CA ASP A 71 44.04 0.76 -14.83
C ASP A 71 45.10 -0.11 -15.56
N SER A 72 45.41 0.22 -16.83
CA SER A 72 46.47 -0.47 -17.59
C SER A 72 47.49 0.46 -18.27
N GLU A 73 47.49 1.76 -17.98
CA GLU A 73 48.50 2.71 -18.51
C GLU A 73 49.70 2.91 -17.57
N TYR A 74 49.86 2.04 -16.55
CA TYR A 74 51.09 1.95 -15.75
C TYR A 74 51.63 0.51 -15.72
N THR A 75 51.89 -0.08 -16.89
CA THR A 75 52.84 -1.20 -16.98
C THR A 75 53.72 -1.07 -18.21
N CYS A 76 55.02 -0.92 -17.91
CA CYS A 76 56.22 -0.85 -18.77
C CYS A 76 56.60 0.52 -19.32
#